data_AF-A0A346PPK9-F1
#
_entry.id   AF-A0A346PPK9-F1
#
_cell.length_a   1.000
_cell.length_b   1.000
_cell.length_c   1.000
_cell.angle_alpha   90.00
_cell.angle_beta   90.00
_cell.angle_gamma   90.00
#
_symmetry.space_group_name_H-M   'P 1'
#
loop_
_entity.id
_entity.type
_entity.pdbx_description
1 polymer ?
#
loop_
_entity_poly.entity_id
_entity_poly.type
_entity_poly.pdbx_seq_one_letter_code
_entity_poly.pdbx_strand_id
1 'polypeptide(L)'
;MCDQFGDCSNNGTCQLVLRNRQTGMELVEHHCKAHLVLRVWEVERDDTFEVVDAQALERSSDSLDAPPQDVSPMSSLGEHEPPFEPTDHDQ
;
A
#
# COMPACT_ATOMS: atom_id res chain seq x y z
N MET A 1 -3.52 -7.21 -12.26
CA MET A 1 -2.29 -7.68 -11.58
C MET A 1 -2.72 -8.31 -10.27
N CYS A 2 -2.33 -9.57 -10.01
CA CYS A 2 -3.02 -10.55 -9.15
C CYS A 2 -4.54 -10.65 -9.47
N ASP A 3 -4.88 -11.33 -10.57
CA ASP A 3 -6.19 -11.98 -10.77
C ASP A 3 -6.08 -13.10 -11.82
N GLN A 4 -6.11 -14.35 -11.34
CA GLN A 4 -6.90 -15.38 -11.99
C GLN A 4 -7.70 -16.18 -10.95
N PHE A 5 -7.26 -16.21 -9.69
CA PHE A 5 -8.02 -16.85 -8.60
C PHE A 5 -7.80 -16.13 -7.25
N GLY A 6 -8.63 -15.12 -6.96
CA GLY A 6 -8.94 -14.67 -5.60
C GLY A 6 -7.87 -13.85 -4.89
N ASP A 7 -8.32 -12.91 -4.06
CA ASP A 7 -7.53 -11.96 -3.26
C ASP A 7 -6.26 -12.57 -2.65
N CYS A 8 -5.15 -12.48 -3.38
CA CYS A 8 -3.85 -12.97 -2.91
C CYS A 8 -3.27 -11.96 -1.93
N SER A 9 -3.83 -11.93 -0.73
CA SER A 9 -3.35 -11.11 0.37
C SER A 9 -2.47 -11.93 1.30
N ASN A 10 -1.22 -11.48 1.48
CA ASN A 10 -0.94 -10.81 2.75
C ASN A 10 0.17 -9.76 2.58
N ASN A 11 -0.29 -8.58 2.11
CA ASN A 11 0.32 -7.24 2.12
C ASN A 11 1.66 -6.97 1.39
N GLY A 12 2.09 -7.78 0.41
CA GLY A 12 3.25 -7.42 -0.41
C GLY A 12 3.32 -8.10 -1.77
N THR A 13 3.80 -7.34 -2.76
CA THR A 13 4.28 -7.87 -4.05
C THR A 13 5.78 -8.14 -3.91
N CYS A 14 6.22 -9.29 -4.38
CA CYS A 14 7.63 -9.64 -4.47
C CYS A 14 8.06 -9.64 -5.93
N GLN A 15 9.25 -9.13 -6.17
CA GLN A 15 9.95 -9.26 -7.43
C GLN A 15 10.84 -10.51 -7.37
N LEU A 16 10.79 -11.31 -8.43
CA LEU A 16 11.64 -12.49 -8.62
C LEU A 16 12.46 -12.27 -9.89
N VAL A 17 13.78 -12.33 -9.78
CA VAL A 17 14.71 -12.26 -10.90
C VAL A 17 15.19 -13.67 -11.21
N LEU A 18 14.88 -14.10 -12.43
CA LEU A 18 15.29 -15.39 -12.98
C LEU A 18 16.31 -15.16 -14.08
N ARG A 19 17.29 -16.06 -14.21
CA ARG A 19 18.22 -16.05 -15.33
C ARG A 19 18.09 -17.31 -16.16
N ASN A 20 17.93 -17.14 -17.46
CA ASN A 20 17.90 -18.26 -18.38
C ASN A 20 19.32 -18.82 -18.53
N ARG A 21 19.51 -20.12 -18.25
CA ARG A 21 20.82 -20.76 -18.31
C ARG A 21 21.34 -20.92 -19.74
N GLN A 22 20.45 -21.00 -20.72
CA GLN A 22 20.80 -21.19 -22.13
C GLN A 22 21.21 -19.88 -22.81
N THR A 23 20.47 -18.80 -22.56
CA THR A 23 20.69 -17.50 -23.22
C THR A 23 21.48 -16.52 -22.34
N GLY A 24 21.55 -16.76 -21.04
CA GLY A 24 22.16 -15.87 -20.05
C GLY A 24 21.31 -14.63 -19.72
N MET A 25 20.11 -14.50 -20.30
CA MET A 25 19.23 -13.35 -20.13
C MET A 25 18.45 -13.40 -18.82
N GLU A 26 18.19 -12.23 -18.25
CA GLU A 26 17.38 -12.08 -17.03
C GLU A 26 15.91 -11.81 -17.36
N LEU A 27 15.02 -12.43 -16.60
CA LEU A 27 13.58 -12.26 -16.63
C LEU A 27 13.12 -11.82 -15.23
N VAL A 28 12.32 -10.75 -15.20
CA VAL A 28 11.77 -10.22 -13.96
C VAL A 28 10.29 -10.57 -13.88
N GLU A 29 9.91 -11.37 -12.88
CA GLU A 29 8.54 -11.73 -12.59
C GLU A 29 8.05 -11.03 -11.31
N HIS A 30 6.75 -10.80 -11.20
CA HIS A 30 6.13 -10.19 -10.02
C HIS A 30 5.06 -11.12 -9.47
N HIS A 31 5.22 -11.50 -8.20
CA HIS A 31 4.35 -12.47 -7.53
C HIS A 31 3.84 -11.90 -6.22
N CYS A 32 2.60 -12.21 -5.88
CA CYS A 32 2.12 -12.00 -4.53
C CYS A 32 2.93 -12.92 -3.56
N LYS A 33 3.21 -12.47 -2.32
CA LYS A 33 4.12 -13.18 -1.39
C LYS A 33 3.82 -14.67 -1.20
N ALA A 34 2.54 -15.04 -1.16
CA ALA A 34 2.11 -16.43 -1.02
C ALA A 34 2.49 -17.31 -2.22
N HIS A 35 2.57 -16.75 -3.43
CA HIS A 35 2.87 -17.48 -4.66
C HIS A 35 4.37 -17.49 -5.00
N LEU A 36 5.16 -16.58 -4.42
CA LEU A 36 6.61 -16.53 -4.66
C LEU A 36 7.29 -17.86 -4.34
N VAL A 37 6.97 -18.47 -3.20
CA VAL A 37 7.59 -19.73 -2.75
C VAL A 37 7.28 -20.87 -3.72
N LEU A 38 6.05 -20.94 -4.21
CA LEU A 38 5.66 -21.94 -5.20
C LEU A 38 6.43 -21.76 -6.50
N ARG A 39 6.55 -20.50 -6.96
CA ARG A 39 7.27 -20.20 -8.19
C ARG A 39 8.75 -20.55 -8.12
N VAL A 40 9.41 -20.22 -7.01
CA VAL A 40 10.82 -20.59 -6.78
C VAL A 40 11.01 -22.10 -6.87
N TRP A 41 10.15 -22.87 -6.21
CA TRP A 41 10.22 -24.32 -6.22
C TRP A 41 10.00 -24.94 -7.61
N GLU A 42 9.12 -24.36 -8.42
CA GLU A 42 8.94 -24.77 -9.82
C GLU A 42 10.20 -24.52 -10.65
N VAL A 43 10.83 -23.35 -10.48
CA VAL A 43 12.06 -22.99 -11.19
C VAL A 43 13.22 -23.87 -10.75
N GLU A 44 13.36 -24.18 -9.46
CA GLU A 44 14.45 -25.06 -8.99
C GLU A 44 14.36 -26.49 -9.54
N ARG A 45 13.16 -26.93 -9.94
CA ARG A 45 12.98 -28.20 -10.66
C ARG A 45 13.21 -28.10 -12.16
N ASP A 46 13.09 -26.90 -12.73
CA ASP A 46 13.22 -26.67 -14.15
C ASP A 46 14.63 -26.16 -14.47
N ASP A 47 15.44 -26.98 -15.14
CA ASP A 47 16.84 -26.63 -15.44
C ASP A 47 17.01 -25.48 -16.44
N THR A 48 15.93 -24.86 -16.92
CA THR A 48 15.99 -23.75 -17.89
C THR A 48 16.38 -22.44 -17.22
N PHE A 49 15.88 -22.21 -16.01
CA PHE A 49 16.06 -20.94 -15.29
C PHE A 49 16.74 -21.16 -13.94
N GLU A 50 17.50 -20.17 -13.50
CA GLU A 50 18.05 -20.10 -12.15
C GLU A 50 17.49 -18.88 -11.41
N VAL A 51 17.22 -19.04 -10.12
CA VAL A 51 16.80 -17.92 -9.27
C VAL A 51 18.04 -17.09 -8.93
N VAL A 52 18.02 -15.81 -9.32
CA VAL A 52 19.11 -14.86 -9.06
C VAL A 52 18.82 -14.04 -7.81
N ASP A 53 17.61 -13.48 -7.72
CA ASP A 53 17.20 -12.62 -6.60
C ASP A 53 15.69 -12.71 -6.36
N ALA A 54 15.28 -12.49 -5.12
CA ALA A 54 13.88 -12.42 -4.74
C ALA A 54 13.69 -11.38 -3.61
N GLN A 55 13.09 -10.24 -3.93
CA GLN A 55 12.92 -9.13 -3.00
C GLN A 55 11.44 -8.72 -2.83
N ALA A 56 11.06 -8.38 -1.60
CA ALA A 56 9.76 -7.76 -1.35
C ALA A 56 9.79 -6.29 -1.79
N LEU A 57 8.78 -5.87 -2.54
CA LEU A 57 8.59 -4.47 -2.89
C LEU A 57 7.80 -3.81 -1.77
N GLU A 58 8.43 -2.89 -1.05
CA GLU A 58 7.76 -2.03 -0.07
C GLU A 58 6.66 -1.24 -0.81
N ARG A 59 5.40 -1.37 -0.37
CA ARG A 59 4.33 -0.52 -0.88
C ARG A 59 4.59 0.89 -0.35
N SER A 60 5.12 1.78 -1.18
CA SER A 60 5.24 3.20 -0.86
C SER A 60 3.85 3.74 -0.50
N SER A 61 3.57 3.78 0.80
CA SER A 61 2.40 4.41 1.39
C SER A 61 2.83 5.79 1.87
N ASP A 62 3.66 6.49 1.09
CA ASP A 62 4.10 7.85 1.39
C ASP A 62 3.41 8.81 0.43
N SER A 63 2.16 9.09 0.78
CA SER A 63 1.52 10.39 0.58
C SER A 63 0.32 10.40 1.52
N LEU A 64 0.59 10.76 2.77
CA LEU A 64 -0.42 11.37 3.62
C LEU A 64 -0.96 12.60 2.87
N ASP A 65 -2.12 12.50 2.24
CA ASP A 65 -2.95 13.66 1.96
C ASP A 65 -4.00 13.77 3.07
N ALA A 66 -3.57 14.29 4.20
CA ALA A 66 -4.42 14.83 5.26
C ALA A 66 -4.13 16.33 5.37
N PRO A 67 -5.15 17.14 5.71
CA PRO A 67 -5.61 18.28 4.91
C PRO A 67 -4.75 19.54 5.09
N PRO A 68 -4.74 20.48 4.12
CA PRO A 68 -4.26 21.82 4.40
C PRO A 68 -5.17 22.46 5.44
N GLN A 69 -4.63 22.61 6.66
CA GLN A 69 -5.14 23.57 7.63
C GLN A 69 -4.83 24.97 7.11
N ASP A 70 -5.67 25.46 6.20
CA ASP A 70 -5.64 26.87 5.85
C ASP A 70 -6.51 27.64 6.85
N VAL A 71 -5.78 28.19 7.82
CA VAL A 71 -6.19 29.28 8.67
C VAL A 71 -6.67 30.45 7.81
N SER A 72 -7.87 30.96 8.05
CA SER A 72 -8.16 32.35 7.69
C SER A 72 -9.07 33.02 8.71
N PRO A 73 -8.67 34.20 9.23
CA PRO A 73 -9.33 34.91 10.31
C PRO A 73 -10.35 35.93 9.79
N MET A 74 -11.28 36.28 10.69
CA MET A 74 -11.93 37.58 10.81
C MET A 74 -12.86 38.05 9.67
N SER A 75 -14.14 38.13 9.98
CA SER A 75 -14.96 39.31 9.64
C SER A 75 -15.99 39.51 10.73
N SER A 76 -15.66 40.42 11.65
CA SER A 76 -16.61 41.09 12.52
C SER A 76 -17.61 41.88 11.67
N LEU A 77 -18.91 41.83 12.00
CA LEU A 77 -19.73 43.03 12.27
C LEU A 77 -21.18 42.67 12.65
N GLY A 78 -21.62 43.19 13.82
CA GLY A 78 -23.00 43.57 14.16
C GLY A 78 -23.96 42.42 14.55
N GLU A 79 -24.82 42.49 15.56
CA GLU A 79 -25.30 43.60 16.41
C GLU A 79 -25.87 43.03 17.75
N HIS A 80 -25.89 43.89 18.79
CA HIS A 80 -26.81 44.01 19.96
C HIS A 80 -27.77 42.83 20.29
N GLU A 81 -28.01 42.35 21.53
CA GLU A 81 -27.99 42.91 22.90
C GLU A 81 -28.23 41.74 23.91
N PRO A 82 -27.82 41.78 25.20
CA PRO A 82 -28.16 40.76 26.23
C PRO A 82 -29.31 41.22 27.16
N PRO A 83 -30.03 40.33 27.87
CA PRO A 83 -29.55 39.93 29.21
C PRO A 83 -29.92 38.50 29.69
N PHE A 84 -29.11 38.05 30.65
CA PHE A 84 -29.29 37.05 31.71
C PHE A 84 -30.71 36.50 31.97
N GLU A 85 -30.82 35.16 32.16
CA GLU A 85 -31.07 34.54 33.49
C GLU A 85 -30.85 33.00 33.45
N PRO A 86 -30.45 32.39 34.58
CA PRO A 86 -30.16 30.96 34.69
C PRO A 86 -31.40 30.17 35.14
N THR A 87 -31.66 29.02 34.53
CA THR A 87 -32.60 28.04 35.11
C THR A 87 -31.90 26.71 35.31
N ASP A 88 -31.59 26.49 36.58
CA ASP A 88 -31.34 25.20 37.22
C ASP A 88 -32.57 24.30 37.09
N HIS A 89 -32.43 23.12 36.49
CA HIS A 89 -33.16 21.95 36.96
C HIS A 89 -32.47 20.64 36.57
N ASP A 90 -31.81 20.08 37.57
CA ASP A 90 -31.49 18.66 37.71
C ASP A 90 -32.73 17.94 38.27
N GLN A 91 -33.32 17.05 37.47
CA GLN A 91 -33.91 15.74 37.82
C GLN A 91 -34.87 15.22 36.74
#